data_AF-A0A9P6WWD2-F1
#
_entry.id   AF-A0A9P6WWD2-F1
#
_cell.length_a   1.000
_cell.length_b   1.000
_cell.length_c   1.000
_cell.angle_alpha   90.00
_cell.angle_beta   90.00
_cell.angle_gamma   90.00
#
_symmetry.space_group_name_H-M   'P 1'
#
loop_
_entity.id
_entity.type
_entity.pdbx_description
1 polymer ?
#
loop_
_entity_poly.entity_id
_entity_poly.type
_entity_poly.pdbx_seq_one_letter_code
_entity_poly.pdbx_strand_id
1 'polypeptide(L)'
;MHEAQMEYGLAVSVLNLGHLKKLESHQNEFIRRTFSASFKSSLKVMYHLVQQPSMSDHTSIMQAKSLKHSTDLPMTCFFKRHCLIYNLL
;
A
#
# COMPACT_ATOMS: atom_id res chain seq x y z
N MET A 1 -10.29 -1.35 -18.01
CA MET A 1 -9.06 -1.00 -17.26
C MET A 1 -9.31 -0.18 -15.98
N HIS A 2 -10.36 0.66 -15.90
CA HIS A 2 -10.65 1.44 -14.68
C HIS A 2 -11.21 0.62 -13.50
N GLU A 3 -11.96 -0.46 -13.76
CA GLU A 3 -12.54 -1.29 -12.69
C GLU A 3 -11.48 -2.04 -11.87
N ALA A 4 -10.48 -2.62 -12.54
CA ALA A 4 -9.39 -3.34 -11.87
C ALA A 4 -8.59 -2.43 -10.92
N GLN A 5 -8.39 -1.15 -11.25
CA GLN A 5 -7.70 -0.20 -10.36
C GLN A 5 -8.53 0.16 -9.13
N MET A 6 -9.85 0.25 -9.29
CA MET A 6 -10.76 0.53 -8.18
C MET A 6 -10.84 -0.65 -7.21
N GLU A 7 -10.95 -1.88 -7.74
CA GLU A 7 -10.91 -3.11 -6.95
C GLU A 7 -9.59 -3.27 -6.20
N TYR A 8 -8.47 -2.94 -6.84
CA TYR A 8 -7.16 -2.97 -6.20
C TYR A 8 -7.05 -1.94 -5.07
N GLY A 9 -7.57 -0.72 -5.28
CA GLY A 9 -7.63 0.31 -4.24
C GLY A 9 -8.51 -0.10 -3.04
N LEU A 10 -9.60 -0.82 -3.29
CA LEU A 10 -10.47 -1.39 -2.25
C LEU A 10 -9.79 -2.55 -1.53
N ALA A 11 -9.14 -3.47 -2.24
CA ALA A 11 -8.41 -4.60 -1.64
C ALA A 11 -7.26 -4.14 -0.74
N VAL A 12 -6.57 -3.05 -1.11
CA VAL A 12 -5.51 -2.44 -0.28
C VAL A 12 -6.07 -1.81 0.99
N SER A 13 -7.30 -1.29 0.96
CA SER A 13 -7.99 -0.77 2.16
C SER A 13 -8.44 -1.87 3.14
N VAL A 14 -8.57 -3.12 2.65
CA VAL A 14 -8.97 -4.30 3.44
C VAL A 14 -7.77 -5.01 4.09
N LEU A 15 -6.54 -4.66 3.70
CA LEU A 15 -5.35 -5.21 4.34
C LEU A 15 -5.24 -4.71 5.80
N ASN A 16 -5.58 -5.61 6.73
CA ASN A 16 -5.41 -5.37 8.16
C ASN A 16 -3.93 -5.02 8.46
N LEU A 17 -3.72 -4.05 9.37
CA LEU A 17 -2.41 -3.61 9.84
C LEU A 17 -1.50 -4.79 10.24
N GLY A 18 -2.07 -5.87 10.77
CA GLY A 18 -1.34 -7.11 11.10
C GLY A 18 -0.73 -7.80 9.87
N HIS A 19 -1.46 -7.86 8.76
CA HIS A 19 -0.96 -8.46 7.51
C HIS A 19 0.15 -7.59 6.88
N LEU A 20 -0.01 -6.27 6.94
CA LEU A 20 1.00 -5.32 6.47
C LEU A 20 2.30 -5.45 7.26
N LYS A 21 2.22 -5.51 8.61
CA LYS A 21 3.39 -5.72 9.46
C LYS A 21 4.09 -7.04 9.18
N LYS A 22 3.33 -8.11 8.97
CA LYS A 22 3.91 -9.42 8.62
C LYS A 22 4.64 -9.34 7.28
N LEU A 23 4.03 -8.72 6.27
CA LEU A 23 4.65 -8.55 4.96
C LEU A 23 5.91 -7.66 5.01
N GLU A 24 5.86 -6.57 5.79
CA GLU A 24 7.00 -5.68 6.03
C GLU A 24 8.16 -6.41 6.71
N SER A 25 7.87 -7.31 7.67
CA SER A 25 8.88 -8.15 8.30
C SER A 25 9.57 -9.08 7.30
N HIS A 26 8.82 -9.71 6.40
CA HIS A 26 9.41 -10.58 5.36
C HIS A 26 10.25 -9.77 4.36
N GLN A 27 9.78 -8.60 3.94
CA GLN A 27 10.53 -7.71 3.05
C GLN A 27 11.85 -7.26 3.71
N ASN A 28 11.79 -6.84 4.97
CA ASN A 28 12.96 -6.43 5.75
C ASN A 28 13.98 -7.57 5.87
N GLU A 29 13.53 -8.79 6.13
CA GLU A 29 14.40 -9.96 6.20
C GLU A 29 15.04 -10.28 4.85
N PHE A 30 14.25 -10.26 3.77
CA PHE A 30 14.74 -10.50 2.42
C PHE A 30 15.82 -9.49 2.00
N ILE A 31 15.59 -8.20 2.27
CA ILE A 31 16.56 -7.13 1.98
C ILE A 31 17.83 -7.34 2.79
N ARG A 32 17.73 -7.63 4.09
CA ARG A 32 18.92 -7.91 4.92
C ARG A 32 19.72 -9.08 4.39
N ARG A 33 19.05 -10.17 3.98
CA ARG A 33 19.71 -11.35 3.38
C ARG A 33 20.42 -11.01 2.07
N THR A 34 19.79 -10.20 1.23
CA THR A 34 20.38 -9.76 -0.06
C THR A 34 21.71 -9.02 0.15
N PHE A 35 21.79 -8.17 1.18
CA PHE A 35 23.03 -7.48 1.55
C PHE A 35 23.91 -8.26 2.52
N SER A 36 23.54 -9.49 2.90
CA SER A 36 24.19 -10.28 3.96
C SER A 36 24.46 -9.46 5.23
N ALA A 37 23.51 -8.59 5.58
CA ALA A 37 23.69 -7.56 6.56
C ALA A 37 23.23 -7.99 7.96
N SER A 38 23.86 -7.41 8.98
CA SER A 38 23.47 -7.61 10.38
C SER A 38 22.07 -7.06 10.65
N PHE A 39 21.40 -7.58 11.68
CA PHE A 39 20.16 -7.00 12.22
C PHE A 39 20.33 -5.54 12.71
N LYS A 40 21.55 -5.13 13.06
CA LYS A 40 21.87 -3.75 13.46
C LYS A 40 22.00 -2.79 12.28
N SER A 41 22.13 -3.31 11.05
CA SER A 41 22.29 -2.48 9.86
C SER A 41 21.02 -1.72 9.52
N SER A 42 21.17 -0.51 8.97
CA SER A 42 20.06 0.36 8.63
C SER A 42 19.28 -0.14 7.41
N LEU A 43 18.05 -0.59 7.63
CA LEU A 43 17.12 -0.97 6.56
C LEU A 43 16.80 0.22 5.65
N LYS A 44 16.70 1.43 6.19
CA LYS A 44 16.38 2.63 5.41
C LYS A 44 17.40 2.91 4.31
N VAL A 45 18.69 2.71 4.61
CA VAL A 45 19.77 2.82 3.61
C VAL A 45 19.64 1.72 2.56
N MET A 46 19.36 0.48 2.97
CA MET A 46 19.19 -0.63 2.04
C MET A 46 18.00 -0.43 1.10
N TYR A 47 16.87 0.04 1.62
CA TYR A 47 15.70 0.43 0.82
C TYR A 47 16.06 1.46 -0.25
N HIS A 48 16.87 2.46 0.12
CA HIS A 48 17.36 3.45 -0.84
C HIS A 48 18.26 2.83 -1.92
N LEU A 49 19.15 1.90 -1.53
CA LEU A 49 20.03 1.20 -2.47
C LEU A 49 19.26 0.31 -3.46
N VAL A 50 18.19 -0.36 -3.01
CA VAL A 50 17.32 -1.18 -3.89
C VAL A 50 16.23 -0.39 -4.59
N GLN A 51 16.15 0.92 -4.35
CA GLN A 51 15.11 1.81 -4.88
C GLN A 51 13.68 1.31 -4.59
N GLN A 52 13.47 0.65 -3.45
CA GLN A 52 12.15 0.17 -3.05
C GLN A 52 11.62 0.95 -1.83
N PRO A 53 10.32 1.30 -1.83
CA PRO A 53 9.66 1.78 -0.64
C PRO A 53 9.44 0.64 0.36
N SER A 54 9.34 0.99 1.65
CA SER A 54 8.83 0.06 2.66
C SER A 54 7.36 -0.27 2.39
N MET A 55 6.84 -1.37 2.96
CA MET A 55 5.41 -1.70 2.82
C MET A 55 4.50 -0.58 3.35
N SER A 56 4.88 0.05 4.46
CA SER A 56 4.14 1.18 5.04
C SER A 56 4.14 2.41 4.11
N ASP A 57 5.30 2.77 3.54
CA ASP A 57 5.40 3.83 2.54
C ASP A 57 4.59 3.47 1.28
N HIS A 58 4.66 2.21 0.84
CA HIS A 58 3.93 1.72 -0.32
C HIS A 58 2.41 1.86 -0.12
N THR A 59 1.89 1.49 1.05
CA THR A 59 0.46 1.68 1.36
C THR A 59 0.05 3.14 1.38
N SER A 60 0.90 4.03 1.92
CA SER A 60 0.63 5.47 1.97
C SER A 60 0.60 6.07 0.56
N ILE A 61 1.55 5.69 -0.31
CA ILE A 61 1.58 6.10 -1.72
C ILE A 61 0.33 5.60 -2.44
N MET A 62 -0.07 4.34 -2.20
CA MET A 62 -1.25 3.73 -2.80
C MET A 62 -2.54 4.43 -2.37
N GLN A 63 -2.69 4.75 -1.08
CA GLN A 63 -3.82 5.52 -0.56
C GLN A 63 -3.87 6.92 -1.17
N ALA A 64 -2.73 7.62 -1.25
CA ALA A 64 -2.65 8.93 -1.87
C ALA A 64 -3.03 8.90 -3.36
N LYS A 65 -2.59 7.87 -4.11
CA LYS A 65 -3.00 7.66 -5.51
C LYS A 65 -4.50 7.41 -5.62
N SER A 66 -5.07 6.57 -4.75
CA SER A 66 -6.51 6.32 -4.72
C SER A 66 -7.31 7.59 -4.43
N LEU A 67 -6.81 8.45 -3.55
CA LEU A 67 -7.46 9.72 -3.23
C LEU A 67 -7.42 10.68 -4.42
N LYS A 68 -6.27 10.84 -5.07
CA LYS A 68 -6.12 11.67 -6.28
C LYS A 68 -7.03 11.19 -7.42
N HIS A 69 -7.06 9.88 -7.67
CA HIS A 69 -8.00 9.35 -8.64
C HIS A 69 -9.45 9.65 -8.24
N SER A 70 -9.80 9.54 -6.96
CA SER A 70 -11.15 9.87 -6.50
C SER A 70 -11.56 11.33 -6.76
N THR A 71 -10.62 12.28 -6.75
CA THR A 71 -10.90 13.70 -7.01
C THR A 71 -10.94 14.03 -8.51
N ASP A 72 -10.23 13.25 -9.34
CA ASP A 72 -10.20 13.41 -10.79
C ASP A 72 -11.34 12.64 -11.49
N LEU A 73 -12.06 11.77 -10.78
CA LEU A 73 -13.23 11.06 -11.31
C LEU A 73 -14.49 11.95 -11.27
N PRO A 74 -15.35 11.91 -12.31
CA PRO A 74 -16.61 12.65 -12.33
C PRO A 74 -17.48 12.25 -11.14
N MET A 75 -18.21 13.23 -10.58
CA MET A 75 -19.03 13.16 -9.35
C MET A 75 -19.94 11.91 -9.23
N THR A 76 -20.27 11.26 -10.34
CA THR A 76 -21.06 10.02 -10.39
C THR A 76 -20.38 8.81 -9.73
N CYS A 77 -19.05 8.78 -9.63
CA CYS A 77 -18.32 7.70 -8.95
C CYS A 77 -18.15 7.92 -7.44
N PHE A 78 -18.17 9.17 -6.98
CA PHE A 78 -18.10 9.50 -5.55
C PHE A 78 -19.33 8.96 -4.79
N PHE A 79 -20.51 9.08 -5.42
CA PHE A 79 -21.77 8.56 -4.87
C PHE A 79 -21.76 7.04 -4.70
N LYS A 80 -21.12 6.30 -5.62
CA LYS A 80 -21.00 4.84 -5.58
C LYS A 80 -20.06 4.38 -4.45
N ARG A 81 -18.99 5.14 -4.18
CA ARG A 81 -18.07 4.90 -3.06
C ARG A 81 -18.75 5.14 -1.70
N HIS A 82 -19.55 6.19 -1.59
CA HIS A 82 -20.34 6.47 -0.38
C HIS A 82 -21.43 5.41 -0.15
N CYS A 83 -22.15 4.98 -1.21
CA CYS A 83 -23.15 3.91 -1.09
C CYS A 83 -22.56 2.54 -0.72
N LEU A 84 -21.37 2.18 -1.22
CA LEU A 84 -20.74 0.89 -0.88
C LEU A 84 -20.23 0.86 0.57
N ILE A 85 -19.76 1.99 1.10
CA ILE A 85 -19.34 2.08 2.51
C ILE A 85 -20.54 1.99 3.46
N TYR A 86 -21.69 2.56 3.09
CA TYR A 86 -22.91 2.52 3.91
C TYR A 86 -23.76 1.25 3.74
N ASN A 87 -23.54 0.42 2.71
CA ASN A 87 -24.21 -0.88 2.54
C ASN A 87 -23.43 -2.06 3.14
N LEU A 88 -22.25 -1.80 3.71
CA LEU A 88 -21.42 -2.80 4.39
C LEU A 88 -21.34 -2.60 5.92
N LEU A 89 -22.15 -1.68 6.46
CA LEU A 89 -22.38 -1.45 7.89
C LEU A 89 -23.83 -1.76 8.21
#